data_AF-A0A3R9QZK7-F1
#
_entry.id   AF-A0A3R9QZK7-F1
#
_cell.length_a   1.000
_cell.length_b   1.000
_cell.length_c   1.000
_cell.angle_alpha   90.00
_cell.angle_beta   90.00
_cell.angle_gamma   90.00
#
_symmetry.space_group_name_H-M   'P 1'
#
loop_
_entity.id
_entity.type
_entity.pdbx_description
1 polymer ?
#
loop_
_entity_poly.entity_id
_entity_poly.type
_entity_poly.pdbx_seq_one_letter_code
_entity_poly.pdbx_strand_id
1 'polypeptide(L)' 'MSYTVTLYFDNMVDETHFFKKVGDAAKCKNQLESKYRGNRMYKVKLEEVE' A
#
# COMPACT_ATOMS: atom_id res chain seq x y z
N MET A 1 10.23 -7.32 -12.33
CA MET A 1 10.23 -6.85 -10.93
C MET A 1 9.56 -5.49 -10.84
N SER A 2 8.28 -5.52 -10.55
CA SER A 2 7.44 -4.39 -10.19
C SER A 2 6.91 -4.61 -8.78
N TYR A 3 6.44 -3.57 -8.12
CA TYR A 3 5.93 -3.61 -6.76
C TYR A 3 4.56 -2.96 -6.74
N THR A 4 3.63 -3.52 -5.99
CA THR A 4 2.31 -2.96 -5.78
C THR A 4 2.12 -2.63 -4.32
N VAL A 5 1.50 -1.48 -4.06
CA VAL A 5 1.03 -1.11 -2.73
C VAL A 5 -0.47 -1.02 -2.79
N THR A 6 -1.15 -1.92 -2.08
CA THR A 6 -2.60 -2.02 -2.06
C THR A 6 -3.13 -1.59 -0.71
N LEU A 7 -3.99 -0.58 -0.71
CA LEU A 7 -4.75 -0.14 0.45
C LEU A 7 -6.09 -0.87 0.47
N TYR A 8 -6.42 -1.40 1.64
CA TYR A 8 -7.69 -2.05 1.91
C TYR A 8 -8.43 -1.29 3.01
N PHE A 9 -9.72 -1.06 2.81
CA PHE A 9 -10.67 -0.65 3.86
C PHE A 9 -11.76 -1.71 3.98
N ASP A 10 -12.11 -2.10 5.20
CA ASP A 10 -13.14 -3.13 5.44
C ASP A 10 -12.89 -4.42 4.64
N ASN A 11 -11.61 -4.79 4.48
CA ASN A 11 -11.14 -5.90 3.65
C ASN A 11 -11.45 -5.79 2.14
N MET A 12 -11.95 -4.65 1.66
CA MET A 12 -12.12 -4.33 0.25
C MET A 12 -10.92 -3.52 -0.26
N VAL A 13 -10.50 -3.77 -1.50
CA VAL A 13 -9.44 -3.00 -2.16
C VAL A 13 -9.98 -1.60 -2.46
N ASP A 14 -9.29 -0.58 -1.98
CA ASP A 14 -9.65 0.82 -2.19
C ASP A 14 -8.74 1.44 -3.27
N GLU A 15 -7.44 1.46 -3.00
CA GLU A 15 -6.42 1.98 -3.92
C GLU A 15 -5.31 0.96 -4.16
N THR A 16 -4.83 0.87 -5.40
CA THR A 16 -3.65 0.08 -5.77
C THR A 16 -2.66 0.96 -6.52
N HIS A 17 -1.43 1.03 -6.02
CA HIS A 17 -0.35 1.84 -6.57
C HIS A 17 0.75 0.93 -7.13
N PHE A 18 1.17 1.16 -8.36
CA PHE A 18 2.21 0.37 -9.05
C PHE A 18 3.54 1.12 -9.08
N PHE A 19 4.61 0.42 -8.77
CA PHE A 19 5.97 0.95 -8.69
C PHE A 19 6.96 0.05 -9.41
N LYS A 20 8.02 0.63 -9.95
CA LYS A 20 9.16 -0.12 -10.53
C LYS A 20 10.31 -0.30 -9.54
N LYS A 21 10.31 0.46 -8.45
CA LYS A 21 11.37 0.47 -7.44
C LYS A 21 10.78 0.21 -6.07
N VAL A 22 11.39 -0.72 -5.32
CA VAL A 22 10.97 -1.06 -3.95
C VAL A 22 11.02 0.16 -3.01
N GLY A 23 11.98 1.06 -3.21
CA GLY A 23 12.12 2.27 -2.39
C GLY A 23 10.93 3.24 -2.53
N ASP A 24 10.37 3.36 -3.73
CA ASP A 24 9.20 4.21 -3.97
C ASP A 24 7.94 3.56 -3.40
N ALA A 25 7.81 2.23 -3.57
CA ALA A 25 6.72 1.45 -2.96
C ALA A 25 6.75 1.52 -1.42
N ALA A 26 7.92 1.39 -0.80
CA ALA A 26 8.08 1.50 0.64
C ALA A 26 7.71 2.90 1.17
N LYS A 27 8.10 3.96 0.46
CA LYS A 27 7.69 5.34 0.80
C LYS A 27 6.17 5.50 0.73
N CYS A 28 5.54 4.99 -0.32
CA CYS A 28 4.08 5.05 -0.48
C CYS A 28 3.37 4.28 0.66
N LYS A 29 3.83 3.07 0.98
CA LYS A 29 3.30 2.29 2.09
C LYS A 29 3.33 3.07 3.41
N ASN A 30 4.48 3.64 3.76
CA ASN A 30 4.63 4.42 5.01
C ASN A 30 3.72 5.66 5.04
N GLN A 31 3.54 6.33 3.90
CA GLN A 31 2.62 7.47 3.79
C GLN A 31 1.16 7.04 4.01
N LEU A 32 0.73 5.94 3.40
CA LEU A 32 -0.61 5.38 3.59
C LEU A 32 -0.82 4.92 5.03
N GLU A 33 0.15 4.23 5.63
CA GLU A 33 0.07 3.81 7.02
C GLU A 33 0.00 5.01 7.99
N SER A 34 0.73 6.09 7.72
CA SER A 34 0.67 7.31 8.52
C SER A 34 -0.66 8.04 8.35
N LYS A 35 -1.14 8.19 7.11
CA LYS A 35 -2.40 8.86 6.76
C LYS A 35 -3.60 8.19 7.43
N TYR A 36 -3.60 6.86 7.48
CA TYR A 36 -4.74 6.08 7.97
C TYR A 36 -4.55 5.50 9.36
N ARG A 37 -3.44 5.81 10.06
CA ARG A 37 -3.09 5.30 11.41
C ARG A 37 -4.21 5.38 12.47
N GLY A 38 -5.18 6.29 12.29
CA GLY A 38 -6.34 6.44 13.16
C GLY A 38 -7.58 5.62 12.79
N ASN A 39 -7.60 5.01 11.60
CA ASN A 39 -8.73 4.18 11.16
C ASN A 39 -8.57 2.76 11.71
N ARG A 40 -9.65 2.16 12.22
CA ARG A 40 -9.61 0.78 12.73
C ARG A 40 -9.66 -0.29 11.63
N MET A 41 -10.05 0.09 10.42
CA MET A 41 -10.43 -0.84 9.35
C MET A 41 -9.53 -0.73 8.12
N TYR A 42 -8.33 -0.15 8.24
CA TYR A 42 -7.39 -0.06 7.10
C TYR A 42 -6.31 -1.13 7.17
N LYS A 43 -5.82 -1.53 6.00
CA LYS A 43 -4.63 -2.37 5.85
C LYS A 43 -3.88 -1.98 4.60
N VAL A 44 -2.55 -1.83 4.70
CA VAL A 44 -1.69 -1.57 3.55
C VAL A 44 -0.83 -2.80 3.31
N LYS A 45 -0.86 -3.34 2.09
CA LYS A 45 0.02 -4.45 1.67
C LYS A 45 0.99 -3.96 0.61
N LEU A 46 2.24 -4.38 0.71
CA LEU A 46 3.22 -4.26 -0.36
C LEU A 46 3.48 -5.66 -0.90
N GLU A 47 3.34 -5.83 -2.21
CA GLU A 47 3.56 -7.10 -2.92
C GLU A 47 4.56 -6.86 -4.05
N GLU A 48 5.41 -7.85 -4.29
CA GLU A 48 6.33 -7.88 -5.44
C GLU A 48 5.66 -8.66 -6.56
N VAL A 49 5.67 -8.09 -7.77
CA VAL A 49 5.00 -8.63 -8.96
C VAL A 49 6.06 -8.74 -10.06
N GLU A 50 6.33 -9.95 -10.55
CA GLU A 50 7.39 -10.19 -11.54
C GLU A 50 7.14 -9.50 -12.88
#